data_AF-A0AAX3JQ01-F1
#
_entry.id   AF-A0AAX3JQ01-F1
#
_cell.length_a   1.000
_cell.length_b   1.000
_cell.length_c   1.000
_cell.angle_alpha   90.00
_cell.angle_beta   90.00
_cell.angle_gamma   90.00
#
_symmetry.space_group_name_H-M   'P 1'
#
loop_
_entity.id
_entity.type
_entity.pdbx_description
1 polymer ?
#
loop_
_entity_poly.entity_id
_entity_poly.type
_entity_poly.pdbx_seq_one_letter_code
_entity_poly.pdbx_strand_id
1 'polypeptide(L)'
;MILDKQYLSESLQAISHLIDAFSHFKDGSFDETSHKAFSLLREFYIEYEHIYTKNMERLDNALTPQIKSSLAPIQNKINNFILQVNTNPHNMRLPMHITSHEEEHK
;
A
#
# COMPACT_ATOMS: atom_id res chain seq x y z
N MET A 1 1.44 1.01 20.14
CA MET A 1 2.60 1.87 19.83
C MET A 1 2.06 3.25 19.47
N ILE A 2 2.66 4.31 20.01
CA ILE A 2 2.41 5.70 19.58
C ILE A 2 3.68 6.18 18.90
N LEU A 3 3.57 6.71 17.69
CA LEU A 3 4.69 7.20 16.88
C LEU A 3 4.58 8.71 16.69
N ASP A 4 5.71 9.38 16.49
CA ASP A 4 5.70 10.79 16.11
C ASP A 4 5.04 10.96 14.73
N LYS A 5 4.22 12.01 14.59
CA LYS A 5 3.50 12.33 13.36
C LYS A 5 4.43 12.49 12.16
N GLN A 6 5.60 13.09 12.35
CA GLN A 6 6.60 13.25 11.31
C GLN A 6 7.02 11.88 10.76
N TYR A 7 7.42 10.95 11.62
CA TYR A 7 7.83 9.61 11.20
C TYR A 7 6.67 8.81 10.60
N LEU A 8 5.44 9.07 11.05
CA LEU A 8 4.25 8.46 10.49
C LEU A 8 4.07 8.83 9.00
N SER A 9 4.14 10.13 8.70
CA SER A 9 4.04 10.66 7.35
C SER A 9 5.25 10.28 6.48
N GLU A 10 6.46 10.34 7.01
CA GLU A 10 7.68 9.97 6.29
C GLU A 10 7.68 8.50 5.87
N SER A 11 7.25 7.58 6.75
CA SER A 11 7.21 6.16 6.39
C SER A 11 6.10 5.89 5.37
N LEU A 12 4.95 6.58 5.45
CA LEU A 12 3.89 6.48 4.45
C LEU A 12 4.39 6.95 3.07
N GLN A 13 5.17 8.03 3.04
CA GLN A 13 5.82 8.52 1.83
C GLN A 13 6.87 7.52 1.30
N ALA A 14 7.67 6.91 2.16
CA ALA A 14 8.64 5.90 1.77
C ALA A 14 7.98 4.67 1.13
N ILE A 15 6.86 4.20 1.69
CA ILE A 15 6.05 3.12 1.08
C ILE A 15 5.56 3.56 -0.31
N SER A 16 5.05 4.78 -0.44
CA SER A 16 4.61 5.33 -1.73
C SER A 16 5.72 5.32 -2.78
N HIS A 17 6.92 5.76 -2.40
CA HIS A 17 8.09 5.77 -3.30
C HIS A 17 8.55 4.37 -3.69
N LEU A 18 8.47 3.39 -2.79
CA LEU A 18 8.76 2.00 -3.12
C LEU A 18 7.77 1.46 -4.16
N ILE A 19 6.47 1.74 -4.01
CA ILE A 19 5.46 1.35 -5.00
C ILE A 19 5.74 2.01 -6.36
N ASP A 20 6.12 3.29 -6.35
CA ASP A 20 6.51 3.98 -7.58
C ASP A 20 7.73 3.31 -8.23
N ALA A 21 8.76 2.96 -7.45
CA ALA A 21 9.93 2.27 -7.97
C ALA A 21 9.57 0.94 -8.65
N PHE A 22 8.71 0.13 -8.02
CA PHE A 22 8.18 -1.09 -8.64
C PHE A 22 7.42 -0.81 -9.94
N SER A 23 6.67 0.27 -10.02
CA SER A 23 5.83 0.60 -11.20
C SER A 23 6.62 1.03 -12.44
N HIS A 24 7.91 1.39 -12.30
CA HIS A 24 8.76 1.87 -13.40
C HIS A 24 9.69 0.79 -14.00
N PHE A 25 9.38 -0.49 -13.79
CA PHE A 25 10.10 -1.59 -14.43
C PHE A 25 9.99 -1.54 -15.97
N LYS A 26 11.14 -1.53 -16.66
CA LYS A 26 11.23 -1.21 -18.09
C LYS A 26 11.11 -2.40 -19.03
N ASP A 27 11.48 -3.57 -18.55
CA ASP A 27 11.47 -4.81 -19.35
C ASP A 27 10.09 -5.47 -19.41
N GLY A 28 9.11 -4.91 -18.68
CA GLY A 28 7.75 -5.44 -18.61
C GLY A 28 7.65 -6.79 -17.92
N SER A 29 8.74 -7.30 -17.34
CA SER A 29 8.82 -8.59 -16.67
C SER A 29 8.48 -8.47 -15.20
N PHE A 30 7.64 -9.38 -14.71
CA PHE A 30 7.31 -9.50 -13.31
C PHE A 30 7.36 -10.98 -12.92
N ASP A 31 8.51 -11.37 -12.40
CA ASP A 31 8.87 -12.74 -12.07
C ASP A 31 8.54 -13.09 -10.61
N GLU A 32 8.90 -14.30 -10.17
CA GLU A 32 8.64 -14.77 -8.82
C GLU A 32 9.31 -13.89 -7.74
N THR A 33 10.51 -13.38 -8.02
CA THR A 33 11.24 -12.50 -7.10
C THR A 33 10.50 -11.17 -6.93
N SER A 34 10.11 -10.55 -8.05
CA SER A 34 9.36 -9.29 -8.08
C SER A 34 7.99 -9.45 -7.42
N HIS A 35 7.32 -10.57 -7.68
CA HIS A 35 6.06 -10.94 -7.04
C HIS A 35 6.19 -11.03 -5.53
N LYS A 36 7.17 -11.77 -5.01
CA LYS A 36 7.41 -11.88 -3.56
C LYS A 36 7.70 -10.52 -2.93
N ALA A 37 8.57 -9.73 -3.56
CA ALA A 37 8.97 -8.43 -3.03
C ALA A 37 7.78 -7.44 -2.97
N PHE A 38 6.95 -7.40 -4.02
CA PHE A 38 5.75 -6.56 -4.02
C PHE A 38 4.68 -7.05 -3.03
N SER A 39 4.47 -8.36 -2.91
CA SER A 39 3.52 -8.92 -1.94
C SER A 39 3.88 -8.52 -0.51
N LEU A 40 5.17 -8.57 -0.15
CA LEU A 40 5.65 -8.09 1.15
C LEU A 40 5.42 -6.59 1.34
N LEU A 41 5.70 -5.78 0.33
CA LEU A 41 5.44 -4.33 0.38
C LEU A 41 3.94 -4.02 0.57
N ARG A 42 3.07 -4.79 -0.10
CA ARG A 42 1.62 -4.66 0.03
C ARG A 42 1.13 -5.06 1.42
N GLU A 43 1.60 -6.19 1.96
CA GLU A 43 1.28 -6.62 3.33
C GLU A 43 1.76 -5.58 4.35
N PHE A 44 2.98 -5.08 4.19
CA PHE A 44 3.51 -4.03 5.05
C PHE A 44 2.67 -2.75 4.98
N TYR A 45 2.21 -2.35 3.79
CA TYR A 45 1.30 -1.21 3.64
C TYR A 45 -0.02 -1.43 4.40
N ILE A 46 -0.63 -2.61 4.34
CA ILE A 46 -1.88 -2.93 5.05
C ILE A 46 -1.69 -2.76 6.55
N GLU A 47 -0.63 -3.34 7.11
CA GLU A 47 -0.33 -3.21 8.55
C GLU A 47 -0.02 -1.76 8.93
N TYR A 48 0.72 -1.06 8.08
CA TYR A 48 1.07 0.32 8.30
C TYR A 48 -0.14 1.27 8.23
N GLU A 49 -1.12 0.98 7.37
CA GLU A 49 -2.40 1.69 7.30
C GLU A 49 -3.14 1.66 8.65
N HIS A 50 -3.14 0.50 9.33
CA HIS A 50 -3.74 0.36 10.66
C HIS A 50 -2.99 1.14 11.72
N ILE A 51 -1.65 1.10 11.69
CA ILE A 51 -0.79 1.86 12.60
C ILE A 51 -1.02 3.37 12.39
N TYR A 52 -0.99 3.83 11.15
CA TYR A 52 -1.18 5.22 10.78
C TYR A 52 -2.54 5.73 11.24
N THR A 53 -3.62 5.01 10.93
CA THR A 53 -4.99 5.38 11.31
C THR A 53 -5.13 5.55 12.82
N LYS A 54 -4.72 4.54 13.60
CA LYS A 54 -4.80 4.59 15.07
C LYS A 54 -3.98 5.73 15.69
N ASN A 55 -2.87 6.12 15.06
CA ASN A 55 -2.06 7.24 15.55
C ASN A 55 -2.68 8.59 15.20
N MET A 56 -3.18 8.77 13.99
CA MET A 56 -3.80 10.03 13.56
C MET A 56 -5.09 10.33 14.32
N GLU A 57 -5.89 9.30 14.63
CA GLU A 57 -7.07 9.43 15.50
C GLU A 57 -6.71 9.93 16.91
N ARG A 58 -5.53 9.55 17.42
CA ARG A 58 -5.07 9.91 18.78
C ARG A 58 -4.33 11.25 18.84
N LEU A 59 -3.46 11.51 17.87
CA LEU A 59 -2.57 12.68 17.88
C LEU A 59 -3.28 13.94 17.37
N ASP A 60 -4.08 13.80 16.30
CA ASP A 60 -4.73 14.93 15.65
C ASP A 60 -6.23 14.99 15.91
N ASN A 61 -6.82 14.02 16.64
CA ASN A 61 -8.26 13.80 16.68
C ASN A 61 -8.87 13.74 15.26
N ALA A 62 -8.08 13.24 14.30
CA ALA A 62 -8.47 13.20 12.89
C ALA A 62 -9.64 12.24 12.71
N LEU A 63 -10.63 12.66 11.92
CA LEU A 63 -11.77 11.80 11.61
C LEU A 63 -11.38 10.74 10.57
N THR A 64 -11.92 9.54 10.69
CA THR A 64 -11.68 8.42 9.77
C THR A 64 -11.80 8.81 8.27
N PRO A 65 -12.75 9.65 7.82
CA PRO A 65 -12.81 10.10 6.42
C PRO A 65 -11.59 10.90 5.96
N GLN A 66 -11.01 11.74 6.82
CA GLN A 66 -9.82 12.53 6.49
C GLN A 66 -8.58 11.64 6.35
N ILE A 67 -8.49 10.62 7.21
CA ILE A 67 -7.43 9.62 7.16
C ILE A 67 -7.54 8.80 5.87
N LYS A 68 -8.74 8.29 5.55
CA LYS A 68 -9.00 7.56 4.29
C LYS A 68 -8.64 8.39 3.06
N SER A 69 -8.96 9.69 3.05
CA SER A 69 -8.56 10.60 1.98
C SER A 69 -7.04 10.74 1.82
N SER A 70 -6.27 10.64 2.90
CA SER A 70 -4.81 10.73 2.88
C SER A 70 -4.14 9.45 2.37
N LEU A 71 -4.80 8.30 2.56
CA LEU A 71 -4.32 6.98 2.16
C LEU A 71 -4.72 6.61 0.72
N ALA A 72 -5.84 7.15 0.23
CA ALA A 72 -6.39 6.86 -1.10
C ALA A 72 -5.37 6.99 -2.25
N PRO A 73 -4.48 8.00 -2.30
CA PRO A 73 -3.47 8.08 -3.36
C PRO A 73 -2.53 6.86 -3.42
N ILE A 74 -2.18 6.27 -2.27
CA ILE A 74 -1.29 5.10 -2.20
C ILE A 74 -2.04 3.83 -2.59
N GLN A 75 -3.28 3.68 -2.11
CA GLN A 75 -4.16 2.58 -2.53
C GLN A 75 -4.35 2.58 -4.06
N ASN A 76 -4.56 3.76 -4.65
CA ASN A 76 -4.65 3.91 -6.11
C ASN A 76 -3.36 3.49 -6.82
N LYS A 77 -2.18 3.84 -6.29
CA LYS A 77 -0.90 3.39 -6.85
C LYS A 77 -0.76 1.88 -6.81
N ILE A 78 -1.10 1.23 -5.70
CA ILE A 78 -1.08 -0.23 -5.57
C ILE A 78 -2.02 -0.88 -6.59
N ASN A 79 -3.26 -0.40 -6.69
CA ASN A 79 -4.24 -0.95 -7.62
C ASN A 79 -3.81 -0.78 -9.09
N ASN A 80 -3.28 0.39 -9.44
CA ASN A 80 -2.76 0.65 -10.79
C ASN A 80 -1.58 -0.27 -11.11
N PHE A 81 -0.67 -0.49 -10.17
CA PHE A 81 0.45 -1.41 -10.35
C PHE A 81 -0.02 -2.86 -10.55
N ILE A 82 -0.98 -3.33 -9.75
CA ILE A 82 -1.57 -4.66 -9.90
C ILE A 82 -2.19 -4.82 -11.29
N LEU A 83 -2.93 -3.81 -11.74
CA LEU A 83 -3.50 -3.80 -13.09
C LEU A 83 -2.40 -3.87 -14.16
N GLN A 84 -1.37 -3.04 -14.06
CA GLN A 84 -0.22 -3.05 -14.97
C GLN A 84 0.42 -4.44 -15.04
N VAL A 85 0.73 -5.07 -13.90
CA VAL A 85 1.30 -6.43 -13.85
C VAL A 85 0.38 -7.44 -14.52
N ASN A 86 -0.91 -7.44 -14.16
CA ASN A 86 -1.87 -8.45 -14.60
C ASN A 86 -2.28 -8.33 -16.07
N THR A 87 -2.08 -7.16 -16.70
CA THR A 87 -2.37 -6.97 -18.14
C THR A 87 -1.39 -7.69 -19.06
N ASN A 88 -0.17 -7.98 -18.59
CA ASN A 88 0.78 -8.79 -19.34
C ASN A 88 0.60 -10.28 -19.00
N PRO A 89 0.25 -11.15 -19.97
CA PRO A 89 0.04 -12.58 -19.71
C PRO A 89 1.32 -13.34 -19.34
N HIS A 90 2.51 -12.77 -19.61
CA HIS A 90 3.79 -13.38 -19.25
C HIS A 90 4.22 -13.10 -17.81
N ASN A 91 3.52 -12.21 -17.12
CA ASN A 91 3.83 -11.84 -15.74
C ASN A 91 3.18 -12.80 -14.74
N MET A 92 3.85 -12.97 -13.61
CA MET A 92 3.27 -13.65 -12.46
C MET A 92 2.17 -12.75 -11.88
N ARG A 93 0.93 -13.22 -11.92
CA ARG A 93 -0.23 -12.41 -11.55
C ARG A 93 -0.28 -12.09 -10.07
N LEU A 94 -0.69 -10.87 -9.76
CA LEU A 94 -1.02 -10.40 -8.43
C LEU A 94 -2.54 -10.50 -8.18
N PRO A 95 -2.98 -10.74 -6.94
CA PRO A 95 -4.41 -10.67 -6.60
C PRO A 95 -4.95 -9.24 -6.80
N MET A 96 -6.11 -9.10 -7.46
CA MET A 96 -6.68 -7.80 -7.85
C MET A 96 -7.11 -6.90 -6.70
N HIS A 97 -7.34 -7.44 -5.50
CA HIS A 97 -7.87 -6.67 -4.38
C HIS A 97 -6.94 -6.73 -3.18
N ILE A 98 -6.71 -5.58 -2.55
CA ILE A 98 -6.26 -5.50 -1.15
C ILE A 98 -7.46 -5.97 -0.30
N THR A 99 -7.37 -7.17 0.28
CA THR A 99 -8.30 -7.56 1.34
C THR A 99 -7.97 -6.70 2.54
N SER A 100 -8.70 -5.60 2.73
CA SER A 100 -8.67 -4.82 3.96
C SER A 100 -9.29 -5.64 5.08
N HIS A 101 -8.76 -5.55 6.30
CA HIS A 101 -9.30 -6.24 7.48
C HIS A 101 -10.76 -5.87 7.83
N GLU A 102 -11.40 -4.90 7.16
CA GLU A 102 -12.85 -4.65 7.29
C GLU A 102 -13.70 -5.89 6.90
N GLU A 103 -13.18 -6.85 6.13
CA GLU A 103 -13.90 -8.09 5.75
C GLU A 103 -13.78 -9.23 6.77
N GLU A 104 -12.84 -9.18 7.73
CA GLU A 104 -12.65 -10.26 8.71
C GLU A 104 -13.56 -10.16 9.96
N HIS A 105 -14.37 -9.09 10.05
CA HIS A 105 -15.24 -8.81 11.20
C HIS A 105 -16.73 -8.64 10.86
N LYS A 106 -17.21 -9.24 9.77
CA LYS A 106 -18.65 -9.34 9.48
C LYS A 106 -19.23 -10.72 9.77
#